data_AF-A0A0G1XPG8-F1
#
_entry.id   AF-A0A0G1XPG8-F1
#
_cell.length_a   1.000
_cell.length_b   1.000
_cell.length_c   1.000
_cell.angle_alpha   90.00
_cell.angle_beta   90.00
_cell.angle_gamma   90.00
#
_symmetry.space_group_name_H-M   'P 1'
#
loop_
_entity.id
_entity.type
_entity.pdbx_description
1 polymer ?
#
loop_
_entity_poly.entity_id
_entity_poly.type
_entity_poly.pdbx_seq_one_letter_code
_entity_poly.pdbx_strand_id
1 'polypeptide(L)'
;MAIESKSKFAVNEATVASAGTAVQLPDIPVGEGCDLVVKAKRTNLGAIKVGESAPQAQAGKFTLEPGEAVKLRISNANKGYIDAEVTGDKVELIVEQ
;
A
#
# COMPACT_ATOMS: atom_id res chain seq x y z
N MET A 1 -10.66 24.83 -8.07
CA MET A 1 -10.19 24.19 -9.31
C MET A 1 -10.74 22.77 -9.29
N ALA A 2 -11.58 22.38 -10.26
CA ALA A 2 -12.11 21.03 -10.30
C ALA A 2 -10.97 20.08 -10.71
N ILE A 3 -10.72 19.03 -9.92
CA ILE A 3 -9.77 17.99 -10.29
C ILE A 3 -10.52 17.10 -11.30
N GLU A 4 -10.06 17.07 -12.55
CA GLU A 4 -10.62 16.18 -13.56
C GLU A 4 -10.40 14.71 -13.16
N SER A 5 -11.41 13.85 -13.37
CA SER A 5 -11.26 12.42 -13.12
C SER A 5 -10.26 11.82 -14.10
N LYS A 6 -9.42 10.91 -13.60
CA LYS A 6 -8.46 10.21 -14.45
C LYS A 6 -9.13 9.24 -15.42
N SER A 7 -8.49 9.04 -16.56
CA SER A 7 -9.04 8.22 -17.66
C SER A 7 -8.93 6.72 -17.42
N LYS A 8 -8.00 6.31 -16.55
CA LYS A 8 -7.76 4.91 -16.19
C LYS A 8 -7.35 4.77 -14.72
N PHE A 9 -7.50 3.55 -14.20
CA PHE A 9 -6.90 3.15 -12.92
C PHE A 9 -6.12 1.85 -13.12
N ALA A 10 -5.11 1.62 -12.28
CA ALA A 10 -4.34 0.39 -12.27
C ALA A 10 -4.47 -0.28 -10.91
N VAL A 11 -4.62 -1.61 -10.92
CA VAL A 11 -4.63 -2.45 -9.72
C VAL A 11 -3.39 -3.32 -9.74
N ASN A 12 -2.60 -3.27 -8.68
CA ASN A 12 -1.40 -4.07 -8.51
C ASN A 12 -1.44 -4.79 -7.17
N GLU A 13 -0.65 -5.84 -7.02
CA GLU A 13 -0.50 -6.55 -5.75
C GLU A 13 0.95 -6.49 -5.27
N ALA A 14 1.13 -6.34 -3.97
CA ALA A 14 2.41 -6.52 -3.31
C ALA A 14 2.26 -7.59 -2.22
N THR A 15 3.18 -8.56 -2.22
CA THR A 15 3.20 -9.67 -1.26
C THR A 15 4.36 -9.47 -0.29
N VAL A 16 4.11 -9.62 1.00
CA VAL A 16 5.17 -9.66 2.02
C VAL A 16 5.72 -11.08 2.08
N ALA A 17 6.89 -11.27 1.46
CA ALA A 17 7.51 -12.60 1.32
C ALA A 17 8.02 -13.18 2.64
N SER A 18 8.27 -12.36 3.65
CA SER A 18 8.64 -12.77 5.00
C SER A 18 8.11 -11.77 6.01
N ALA A 19 7.34 -12.23 6.99
CA ALA A 19 6.89 -11.41 8.10
C ALA A 19 8.06 -10.76 8.84
N GLY A 20 7.87 -9.52 9.32
CA GLY A 20 8.90 -8.72 9.97
C GLY A 20 9.95 -8.14 9.02
N THR A 21 9.82 -8.34 7.71
CA THR A 21 10.70 -7.78 6.69
C THR A 21 9.88 -6.89 5.77
N ALA A 22 10.04 -5.58 5.93
CA ALA A 22 9.33 -4.62 5.10
C ALA A 22 9.69 -4.75 3.62
N VAL A 23 8.66 -4.72 2.78
CA VAL A 23 8.74 -4.74 1.32
C VAL A 23 8.41 -3.33 0.82
N GLN A 24 9.27 -2.80 -0.04
CA GLN A 24 8.98 -1.56 -0.75
C GLN A 24 7.90 -1.83 -1.80
N LEU A 25 6.92 -0.94 -1.89
CA LEU A 25 5.90 -1.03 -2.92
C LEU A 25 6.52 -0.83 -4.33
N PRO A 26 5.90 -1.40 -5.38
CA PRO A 26 6.39 -1.27 -6.75
C PRO A 26 6.42 0.19 -7.22
N ASP A 27 7.31 0.47 -8.18
CA ASP A 27 7.44 1.76 -8.84
C ASP A 27 6.24 2.02 -9.75
N ILE A 28 5.23 2.69 -9.19
CA ILE A 28 3.98 3.01 -9.86
C ILE A 28 3.71 4.51 -9.66
N PRO A 29 3.79 5.32 -10.73
CA PRO A 29 3.46 6.73 -10.64
C PRO A 29 1.97 6.90 -10.32
N VAL A 30 1.69 7.78 -9.36
CA VAL A 30 0.33 8.20 -8.99
C VAL A 30 0.06 9.50 -9.72
N GLY A 31 -1.10 9.60 -10.39
CA GLY A 31 -1.47 10.81 -11.11
C GLY A 31 -1.48 12.06 -10.23
N GLU A 32 -1.14 13.21 -10.80
CA GLU A 32 -1.18 14.48 -10.07
C GLU A 32 -2.59 14.73 -9.50
N GLY A 33 -2.66 15.03 -8.19
CA GLY A 33 -3.89 15.24 -7.45
C GLY A 33 -4.63 13.96 -7.02
N CYS A 34 -4.11 12.77 -7.35
CA CYS A 34 -4.69 11.48 -6.98
C CYS A 34 -4.09 10.91 -5.69
N ASP A 35 -4.79 9.91 -5.14
CA ASP A 35 -4.35 9.17 -3.97
C ASP A 35 -3.98 7.73 -4.38
N LEU A 36 -2.94 7.19 -3.76
CA LEU A 36 -2.69 5.75 -3.73
C LEU A 36 -3.63 5.12 -2.69
N VAL A 37 -4.41 4.12 -3.09
CA VAL A 37 -5.13 3.28 -2.15
C VAL A 37 -4.29 2.03 -1.86
N VAL A 38 -3.95 1.82 -0.59
CA VAL A 38 -3.33 0.57 -0.11
C VAL A 38 -4.39 -0.17 0.69
N LYS A 39 -4.74 -1.38 0.24
CA LYS A 39 -5.77 -2.20 0.85
C LYS A 39 -5.21 -3.54 1.28
N ALA A 40 -5.36 -3.90 2.54
CA ALA A 40 -5.05 -5.25 3.01
C ALA A 40 -6.06 -6.24 2.42
N LYS A 41 -5.58 -7.33 1.81
CA LYS A 41 -6.48 -8.37 1.30
C LYS A 41 -7.27 -8.95 2.47
N ARG A 42 -8.58 -9.15 2.26
CA ARG A 42 -9.46 -9.77 3.25
C ARG A 42 -9.05 -11.21 3.61
N THR A 43 -8.30 -11.86 2.73
CA THR A 43 -7.78 -13.22 2.93
C THR A 43 -6.47 -13.26 3.72
N ASN A 44 -5.91 -12.11 4.12
CA ASN A 44 -4.73 -12.07 4.98
C ASN A 44 -5.05 -12.67 6.34
N LEU A 45 -4.06 -13.32 6.94
CA LEU A 45 -4.19 -13.97 8.24
C LEU A 45 -3.71 -13.06 9.38
N GLY A 46 -2.88 -12.07 9.08
CA GLY A 46 -2.44 -11.05 10.03
C GLY A 46 -2.65 -9.64 9.51
N ALA A 47 -2.30 -8.67 10.36
CA ALA A 47 -2.38 -7.28 9.99
C ALA A 47 -1.23 -6.85 9.07
N ILE A 48 -1.50 -5.87 8.23
CA ILE A 48 -0.51 -5.21 7.38
C ILE A 48 -0.07 -3.92 8.04
N LYS A 49 1.24 -3.72 8.16
CA LYS A 49 1.82 -2.49 8.67
C LYS A 49 2.29 -1.64 7.50
N VAL A 50 1.99 -0.34 7.51
CA VAL A 50 2.36 0.59 6.45
C VAL A 50 3.28 1.67 7.04
N GLY A 51 4.30 2.07 6.27
CA GLY A 51 5.20 3.16 6.66
C GLY A 51 5.84 3.86 5.46
N GLU A 52 6.44 5.02 5.68
CA GLU A 52 7.18 5.76 4.65
C GLU A 52 8.64 5.27 4.49
N SER A 53 9.05 4.32 5.34
CA SER A 53 10.35 3.67 5.33
C SER A 53 10.24 2.26 5.91
N ALA A 54 11.19 1.38 5.57
CA ALA A 54 11.22 0.01 6.09
C ALA A 54 11.16 -0.06 7.64
N PRO A 55 11.96 0.72 8.40
CA PRO A 55 11.88 0.68 9.87
C PRO A 55 10.53 1.13 10.42
N GLN A 56 9.85 2.08 9.76
CA GLN A 56 8.53 2.52 10.21
C GLN A 56 7.45 1.48 9.96
N ALA A 57 7.48 0.81 8.81
CA ALA A 57 6.57 -0.29 8.50
C ALA A 57 6.78 -1.44 9.50
N GLN A 58 8.03 -1.83 9.78
CA GLN A 58 8.35 -2.86 10.76
C GLN A 58 7.93 -2.49 12.20
N ALA A 59 8.06 -1.21 12.56
CA ALA A 59 7.62 -0.70 13.85
C ALA A 59 6.09 -0.72 14.03
N GLY A 60 5.31 -0.92 12.97
CA GLY A 60 3.85 -1.02 13.06
C GLY A 60 3.17 0.28 13.49
N LYS A 61 3.71 1.44 13.09
CA LYS A 61 3.10 2.74 13.45
C LYS A 61 1.69 2.91 12.90
N PHE A 62 1.45 2.36 11.72
CA PHE A 62 0.14 2.34 11.08
C PHE A 62 -0.15 0.91 10.65
N THR A 63 -1.26 0.36 11.12
CA THR A 63 -1.64 -1.03 10.92
C THR A 63 -3.03 -1.08 10.29
N LEU A 64 -3.19 -2.00 9.35
CA LEU A 64 -4.40 -2.30 8.61
C LEU A 64 -4.79 -3.73 8.91
N GLU A 65 -5.98 -3.91 9.47
CA GLU A 65 -6.58 -5.23 9.62
C GLU A 65 -6.97 -5.80 8.25
N PRO A 66 -7.09 -7.14 8.11
CA PRO A 66 -7.53 -7.75 6.86
C PRO A 66 -8.84 -7.16 6.33
N GLY A 67 -8.78 -6.56 5.14
CA GLY A 67 -9.92 -5.89 4.49
C GLY A 67 -9.99 -4.38 4.68
N GLU A 68 -9.15 -3.80 5.54
CA GLU A 68 -9.03 -2.35 5.68
C GLU A 68 -8.20 -1.72 4.55
N ALA A 69 -8.37 -0.41 4.36
CA ALA A 69 -7.65 0.35 3.36
C ALA A 69 -7.30 1.75 3.86
N VAL A 70 -6.17 2.26 3.38
CA VAL A 70 -5.72 3.64 3.59
C VAL A 70 -5.52 4.33 2.24
N LYS A 71 -5.78 5.64 2.22
CA LYS A 71 -5.50 6.51 1.08
C LYS A 71 -4.30 7.39 1.41
N LEU A 72 -3.33 7.42 0.51
CA LEU A 72 -2.09 8.18 0.66
C LEU A 72 -1.91 9.12 -0.53
N ARG A 73 -1.79 10.42 -0.26
CA ARG A 73 -1.50 11.41 -1.30
C ARG A 73 0.00 11.52 -1.52
N ILE A 74 0.54 10.60 -2.29
CA ILE A 74 1.97 10.51 -2.62
C ILE A 74 2.14 10.43 -4.14
N SER A 75 3.25 10.94 -4.66
CA SER A 75 3.50 11.01 -6.11
C SER A 75 3.81 9.65 -6.76
N ASN A 76 4.18 8.64 -5.97
CA ASN A 76 4.54 7.31 -6.44
C ASN A 76 4.37 6.30 -5.31
N ALA A 77 3.90 5.09 -5.64
CA ALA A 77 3.72 4.02 -4.68
C ALA A 77 5.03 3.56 -4.02
N ASN A 78 6.17 3.62 -4.71
CA ASN A 78 7.47 3.21 -4.17
C ASN A 78 7.96 4.01 -2.95
N LYS A 79 7.29 5.12 -2.61
CA LYS A 79 7.54 5.89 -1.38
C LYS A 79 6.93 5.21 -0.14
N GLY A 80 6.06 4.23 -0.33
CA GLY A 80 5.48 3.41 0.73
C GLY A 80 6.21 2.08 0.91
N TYR A 81 6.24 1.64 2.16
CA TYR A 81 6.69 0.32 2.57
C TYR A 81 5.56 -0.38 3.31
N ILE A 82 5.48 -1.70 3.13
CA ILE A 82 4.56 -2.56 3.85
C ILE A 82 5.33 -3.67 4.57
N ASP A 83 4.89 -4.04 5.76
CA ASP A 83 5.29 -5.25 6.45
C ASP A 83 4.03 -6.03 6.84
N ALA A 84 4.17 -7.32 7.12
CA ALA A 84 3.05 -8.16 7.53
C ALA A 84 3.39 -8.92 8.80
N GLU A 85 2.37 -9.21 9.60
CA GLU A 85 2.51 -10.11 10.74
C GLU A 85 2.62 -11.58 10.33
N VAL A 86 2.02 -11.95 9.19
CA VAL A 86 2.07 -13.31 8.65
C VAL A 86 2.73 -13.30 7.26
N THR A 87 3.68 -14.22 7.07
CA THR A 87 4.36 -14.41 5.79
C THR A 87 3.36 -14.81 4.71
N GLY A 88 3.42 -14.14 3.56
CA GLY A 88 2.55 -14.39 2.42
C GLY A 88 1.30 -13.52 2.38
N ASP A 89 1.06 -12.69 3.40
CA ASP A 89 0.01 -11.68 3.38
C ASP A 89 0.30 -10.61 2.31
N LYS A 90 -0.80 -10.02 1.80
CA LYS A 90 -0.78 -9.20 0.59
C LYS A 90 -1.56 -7.92 0.72
N VAL A 91 -1.17 -6.94 -0.07
CA VAL A 91 -1.96 -5.72 -0.30
C VAL A 91 -2.33 -5.57 -1.76
N GLU A 92 -3.50 -4.97 -2.00
CA GLU A 92 -3.90 -4.40 -3.27
C GLU A 92 -3.53 -2.92 -3.29
N LEU A 93 -2.90 -2.49 -4.36
CA LEU A 93 -2.58 -1.10 -4.65
C LEU A 93 -3.48 -0.64 -5.77
N ILE A 94 -4.23 0.43 -5.56
CA ILE A 94 -5.06 1.05 -6.59
C ILE A 94 -4.57 2.47 -6.79
N VAL A 95 -4.22 2.80 -8.04
CA VAL A 95 -3.80 4.15 -8.45
C VAL A 95 -4.63 4.63 -9.62
N GLU A 96 -4.86 5.93 -9.68
CA GLU A 96 -5.53 6.60 -10.79
C GLU A 96 -4.50 7.31 -11.69
N GLN A 97 -4.68 7.27 -13.01
CA GLN A 97 -3.75 7.81 -14.02
C GLN A 97 -4.45 8.51 -15.19
#